data_AF-A0A534J4T4-F1
#
_entry.id   AF-A0A534J4T4-F1
#
_cell.length_a   1.000
_cell.length_b   1.000
_cell.length_c   1.000
_cell.angle_alpha   90.00
_cell.angle_beta   90.00
_cell.angle_gamma   90.00
#
_symmetry.space_group_name_H-M   'P 1'
#
loop_
_entity.id
_entity.type
_entity.pdbx_description
1 polymer ?
#
loop_
_entity_poly.entity_id
_entity_poly.type
_entity_poly.pdbx_seq_one_letter_code
_entity_poly.pdbx_strand_id
1 'polypeptide(L)' 'MSRTTVLDRVDRKLRRLRAIEASYRHWIKRAHEEFRDETVDKEKAHKRYDRIREKYTRKIERLQPKIRALTLRRSELKNT' A
#
# COMPACT_ATOMS: atom_id res chain seq x y z
N MET A 1 13.89 -26.03 -10.59
CA MET A 1 12.64 -25.23 -10.67
C MET A 1 12.65 -24.46 -11.98
N SER A 2 11.57 -24.53 -12.77
CA SER A 2 11.49 -23.84 -14.08
C SER A 2 11.40 -22.31 -13.93
N ARG A 3 12.01 -21.55 -14.85
CA ARG A 3 11.98 -20.07 -14.89
C ARG A 3 10.55 -19.51 -14.78
N THR A 4 9.60 -20.11 -15.49
CA THR A 4 8.17 -19.74 -15.45
C THR A 4 7.62 -19.75 -14.02
N THR A 5 8.02 -20.76 -13.22
CA THR A 5 7.59 -20.86 -11.81
C THR A 5 8.22 -19.80 -10.90
N VAL A 6 9.39 -19.25 -11.26
CA VAL A 6 10.03 -18.16 -10.50
C VAL A 6 9.35 -16.83 -10.82
N LEU A 7 9.11 -16.55 -12.11
CA LEU A 7 8.42 -15.34 -12.56
C LEU A 7 6.99 -15.27 -12.01
N ASP A 8 6.24 -16.37 -12.06
CA ASP A 8 4.89 -16.46 -11.51
C ASP A 8 4.84 -16.18 -10.00
N ARG A 9 5.83 -16.67 -9.26
CA ARG A 9 5.95 -16.39 -7.81
C ARG A 9 6.19 -14.90 -7.55
N VAL A 10 7.06 -14.26 -8.33
CA VAL A 10 7.31 -12.81 -8.22
C VAL A 10 6.04 -12.03 -8.56
N ASP A 11 5.32 -12.40 -9.63
CA ASP A 11 4.08 -11.73 -10.05
C ASP A 11 2.94 -11.89 -9.05
N ARG A 12 2.79 -13.08 -8.45
CA ARG A 12 1.83 -13.31 -7.35
C ARG A 12 2.18 -12.44 -6.14
N LYS A 13 3.46 -12.37 -5.77
CA LYS A 13 3.92 -11.56 -4.63
C LYS A 13 3.70 -10.07 -4.88
N LEU A 14 4.05 -9.57 -6.06
CA LEU A 14 3.81 -8.18 -6.45
C LEU A 14 2.33 -7.81 -6.41
N ARG A 15 1.46 -8.65 -6.97
CA ARG A 15 0.00 -8.46 -6.91
C ARG A 15 -0.49 -8.34 -5.47
N ARG A 16 -0.05 -9.24 -4.58
CA ARG A 16 -0.41 -9.20 -3.17
C ARG A 16 0.07 -7.92 -2.47
N LEU A 17 1.32 -7.50 -2.68
CA LEU A 17 1.84 -6.28 -2.05
C LEU A 17 1.09 -5.04 -2.55
N ARG A 18 0.79 -4.95 -3.85
CA ARG A 18 0.00 -3.84 -4.40
C ARG A 18 -1.43 -3.80 -3.85
N ALA A 19 -2.07 -4.96 -3.67
CA ALA A 19 -3.39 -5.03 -3.04
C ALA A 19 -3.37 -4.56 -1.57
N ILE A 20 -2.32 -4.91 -0.82
CA ILE A 20 -2.11 -4.43 0.55
C ILE A 20 -1.92 -2.90 0.56
N GLU A 21 -1.08 -2.37 -0.35
CA GLU A 21 -0.89 -0.93 -0.47
C GLU A 21 -2.19 -0.18 -0.79
N ALA A 22 -2.96 -0.70 -1.75
CA ALA A 22 -4.26 -0.14 -2.11
C ALA A 22 -5.22 -0.14 -0.92
N SER A 23 -5.20 -1.18 -0.09
CA SER A 23 -6.01 -1.26 1.13
C SER A 23 -5.61 -0.17 2.13
N TYR A 24 -4.31 0.09 2.31
CA TYR A 24 -3.85 1.20 3.18
C TYR A 24 -4.30 2.56 2.65
N ARG A 25 -4.18 2.79 1.34
CA ARG A 25 -4.66 4.02 0.70
C ARG A 25 -6.19 4.18 0.84
N HIS A 26 -6.94 3.09 0.73
CA HIS A 26 -8.38 3.08 0.94
C HIS A 26 -8.74 3.53 2.36
N TRP A 27 -8.06 3.03 3.39
CA TRP A 27 -8.32 3.46 4.77
C TRP A 27 -8.01 4.94 5.01
N ILE A 28 -6.97 5.49 4.40
CA ILE A 28 -6.68 6.93 4.46
C ILE A 28 -7.81 7.73 3.80
N LYS A 29 -8.24 7.31 2.60
CA LYS A 29 -9.33 7.96 1.87
C LYS A 29 -10.63 7.96 2.68
N ARG A 30 -11.00 6.80 3.23
CA ARG A 30 -12.19 6.66 4.08
C ARG A 30 -12.12 7.56 5.31
N ALA A 31 -10.98 7.61 5.99
CA ALA A 31 -10.81 8.48 7.16
C ALA A 31 -10.89 9.97 6.79
N HIS A 32 -10.45 10.34 5.59
CA HIS A 32 -10.61 11.69 5.07
C HIS A 32 -12.08 12.04 4.77
N GLU A 33 -12.84 11.10 4.19
CA GLU A 33 -14.28 11.24 3.97
C GLU A 33 -15.02 11.39 5.31
N GLU A 34 -14.77 10.51 6.28
CA GLU A 34 -15.34 10.59 7.63
C GLU A 34 -15.01 11.93 8.32
N PHE A 35 -13.80 12.47 8.13
CA PHE A 35 -13.41 13.78 8.65
C PHE A 35 -14.15 14.94 7.97
N ARG A 36 -14.38 14.85 6.66
CA ARG A 36 -15.09 15.89 5.91
C ARG A 36 -16.56 15.98 6.31
N ASP A 37 -17.17 14.84 6.62
CA ASP A 37 -18.59 14.75 6.99
C ASP A 37 -18.83 15.14 8.46
N GLU A 38 -17.79 15.13 9.30
CA GLU A 38 -17.89 15.57 10.70
C GLU A 38 -17.99 17.09 10.81
N THR A 39 -19.10 17.57 11.36
CA THR A 39 -19.42 19.00 11.48
C THR A 39 -19.54 19.48 12.92
N VAL A 40 -19.63 18.56 13.90
CA VAL A 40 -19.88 18.86 15.31
C VAL A 40 -18.58 18.94 16.10
N ASP A 41 -17.71 17.94 15.99
CA ASP A 41 -16.43 17.89 16.73
C ASP A 41 -15.22 17.78 15.77
N LYS A 42 -14.95 18.90 15.09
CA LYS A 42 -13.89 18.99 14.06
C LYS A 42 -12.49 18.72 14.62
N GLU A 43 -12.20 19.13 15.85
CA GLU A 43 -10.86 18.96 16.43
C GLU A 43 -10.58 17.48 16.72
N LYS A 44 -11.53 16.77 17.31
CA LYS A 44 -11.42 15.33 17.57
C LYS A 44 -11.35 14.54 16.26
N ALA A 45 -12.13 14.93 15.25
CA ALA A 45 -12.08 14.30 13.94
C ALA A 45 -10.75 14.54 13.22
N HIS A 46 -10.18 15.74 13.32
CA HIS A 46 -8.86 16.04 12.77
C HIS A 46 -7.78 15.16 13.41
N LYS A 47 -7.76 15.07 14.76
CA LYS A 47 -6.83 14.20 15.50
C LYS A 47 -6.97 12.72 15.11
N ARG A 48 -8.20 12.25 14.89
CA ARG A 48 -8.48 10.87 14.44
C ARG A 48 -7.98 10.63 13.02
N TYR A 49 -8.26 11.55 12.10
CA TYR A 49 -7.80 11.49 10.72
C TYR A 49 -6.27 11.46 10.65
N ASP A 50 -5.59 12.37 11.34
CA ASP A 50 -4.13 12.43 11.34
C ASP A 50 -3.50 11.13 11.83
N ARG A 51 -4.03 10.56 12.92
CA ARG A 51 -3.56 9.27 13.43
C ARG A 51 -3.70 8.15 12.41
N ILE A 52 -4.83 8.10 11.69
CA ILE A 52 -5.07 7.08 10.66
C ILE A 52 -4.16 7.31 9.45
N ARG A 53 -4.06 8.56 8.99
CA ARG A 53 -3.19 8.98 7.88
C ARG A 53 -1.74 8.59 8.17
N GLU A 54 -1.19 9.02 9.30
CA GLU A 54 0.19 8.73 9.69
C GLU A 54 0.45 7.22 9.79
N LYS A 55 -0.45 6.47 10.43
CA LYS A 55 -0.34 5.00 10.57
C LYS A 55 -0.22 4.31 9.23
N TYR A 56 -1.08 4.64 8.27
CA TYR A 56 -1.09 3.98 6.97
C TYR A 56 -0.04 4.51 6.00
N THR A 57 0.32 5.80 6.08
CA THR A 57 1.46 6.36 5.35
C THR A 57 2.76 5.65 5.73
N ARG A 58 3.05 5.50 7.03
CA ARG A 58 4.23 4.74 7.50
C ARG A 58 4.24 3.29 6.99
N LYS A 59 3.07 2.64 6.92
CA LYS A 59 2.96 1.28 6.37
C LYS A 59 3.24 1.24 4.86
N ILE A 60 2.78 2.24 4.12
CA ILE A 60 3.06 2.38 2.67
C ILE A 60 4.56 2.62 2.46
N GLU A 61 5.18 3.53 3.22
CA GLU A 61 6.62 3.82 3.14
C GLU A 61 7.48 2.58 3.38
N ARG A 62 7.11 1.73 4.34
CA ARG A 62 7.80 0.45 4.59
C ARG A 62 7.57 -0.61 3.51
N LEU A 63 6.46 -0.53 2.79
CA LEU A 63 6.05 -1.50 1.77
C LEU A 63 6.67 -1.18 0.40
N GLN A 64 6.80 0.11 0.07
CA GLN A 64 7.27 0.62 -1.20
C GLN A 64 8.65 0.07 -1.63
N PRO A 65 9.68 0.03 -0.77
CA PRO A 65 10.98 -0.56 -1.12
C PRO A 65 10.88 -2.02 -1.58
N LYS A 66 10.01 -2.83 -0.94
CA LYS A 66 9.80 -4.23 -1.32
C LYS A 66 9.13 -4.37 -2.68
N ILE A 67 8.16 -3.50 -2.98
CA ILE A 67 7.50 -3.46 -4.30
C ILE A 67 8.53 -3.07 -5.38
N ARG A 68 9.36 -2.05 -5.13
CA ARG A 68 10.41 -1.61 -6.07
C ARG A 68 11.42 -2.73 -6.34
N ALA A 69 11.96 -3.35 -5.28
CA ALA A 69 12.92 -4.44 -5.41
C ALA A 69 12.37 -5.64 -6.20
N LEU A 70 11.12 -6.05 -5.92
CA LEU A 70 10.49 -7.14 -6.67
C LEU A 70 10.16 -6.76 -8.12
N THR A 71 9.86 -5.48 -8.38
CA THR A 71 9.63 -4.99 -9.74
C THR A 71 10.91 -5.05 -10.57
N LEU A 72 12.04 -4.61 -9.99
CA LEU A 72 13.36 -4.73 -10.62
C LEU A 72 13.71 -6.19 -10.92
N ARG A 73 13.61 -7.06 -9.91
CA ARG A 73 13.87 -8.50 -10.06
C ARG A 73 12.97 -9.16 -11.11
N ARG A 74 11.71 -8.73 -11.22
CA ARG A 74 10.81 -9.21 -12.27
C ARG A 74 11.31 -8.81 -13.66
N SER A 75 11.76 -7.58 -13.83
CA SER A 75 12.31 -7.09 -15.10
C SER A 75 13.57 -7.85 -15.49
N GLU A 76 14.48 -8.10 -14.55
CA GLU A 76 15.66 -8.93 -14.76
C GLU A 76 15.27 -10.34 -15.25
N LEU A 77 14.33 -11.00 -14.55
CA LEU A 77 13.87 -12.35 -14.90
C LEU A 77 13.17 -12.46 -16.27
N LYS A 78 12.65 -11.34 -16.80
CA LYS A 78 12.06 -11.29 -18.14
C LYS A 78 13.09 -11.05 -19.24
N ASN A 79 14.18 -10.36 -18.91
CA ASN A 79 15.24 -9.98 -19.85
C ASN A 79 16.39 -10.99 -19.88
N THR A 80 16.42 -11.92 -18.93
CA THR A 80 17.31 -13.11 -18.96
C THR A 80 16.63 -14.19 -19.77
#